data_AF-A0A0Q5QRE0-F1
#
_entry.id   AF-A0A0Q5QRE0-F1
#
_cell.length_a   1.000
_cell.length_b   1.000
_cell.length_c   1.000
_cell.angle_alpha   90.00
_cell.angle_beta   90.00
_cell.angle_gamma   90.00
#
_symmetry.space_group_name_H-M   'P 1'
#
loop_
_entity.id
_entity.type
_entity.pdbx_description
1 polymer ?
#
loop_
_entity_poly.entity_id
_entity_poly.type
_entity_poly.pdbx_seq_one_letter_code
_entity_poly.pdbx_strand_id
1 'polypeptide(L)'
;MSDARTDTTTPSGGPARPPLRPERRTRLDLVISALIVVVVIVVAAVVWYVSPSRHTTSDPAGVPLTAVTPAAAVPAGFTQGWSAPSGASTTAIVTDSAVVTADRGTVEAHDPATGTVRWSYRRNLDLCGAIAGWEASPGVVAVYRNSRGCGEVTSLDPDDGHRSDTRSSDADDEIRLSANADYVVSQGPTRLESWGSTLVRGVEYGRVSAPVKPGTQPRAGCRMSSSATGADQIAVIERCGDEPGYRLSIFSAAQDKDEKVKQLGSRIITSGTASPPPRVVAVSSSSVAVYLGSGGAISGGTGGPQIQVFTTGAVLSSSHEVLGDAQAPADSVPVRSDGLLSFFTGKGTVILDASALTPRYQVPGTLGPAAAMGTDLIVPGPSGITVLEAATGRQSRTIALARPGYSGGTVTLSPIGDDIAMFYGGTVHMLIGS
;
A
#
# COMPACT_ATOMS: atom_id res chain seq x y z
N MET A 1 -42.80 -20.59 63.08
CA MET A 1 -41.56 -20.20 63.77
C MET A 1 -40.48 -20.20 62.70
N SER A 2 -39.99 -19.09 62.16
CA SER A 2 -39.75 -17.77 62.76
C SER A 2 -40.05 -16.64 61.78
N ASP A 3 -40.39 -15.49 62.36
CA ASP A 3 -40.63 -14.19 61.72
C ASP A 3 -39.47 -13.74 60.81
N ALA A 4 -39.80 -13.41 59.56
CA ALA A 4 -38.98 -12.54 58.72
C ALA A 4 -39.56 -11.13 58.76
N ARG A 5 -39.06 -10.33 59.70
CA ARG A 5 -39.42 -8.91 59.90
C ARG A 5 -39.06 -8.11 58.65
N THR A 6 -40.09 -7.50 58.05
CA THR A 6 -39.98 -6.55 56.93
C THR A 6 -39.62 -5.17 57.52
N ASP A 7 -38.34 -4.79 57.48
CA ASP A 7 -37.95 -3.41 57.80
C ASP A 7 -38.03 -2.56 56.54
N THR A 8 -39.13 -1.79 56.44
CA THR A 8 -39.31 -0.74 55.44
C THR A 8 -38.60 0.51 55.94
N THR A 9 -37.29 0.60 55.72
CA THR A 9 -36.53 1.82 56.03
C THR A 9 -36.77 2.85 54.94
N THR A 10 -37.69 3.78 55.21
CA THR A 10 -37.84 5.03 54.46
C THR A 10 -36.49 5.75 54.47
N PRO A 11 -35.89 6.14 53.33
CA PRO A 11 -34.67 6.93 53.36
C PRO A 11 -35.05 8.31 53.89
N SER A 12 -34.70 8.59 55.15
CA SER A 12 -34.80 9.94 55.68
C SER A 12 -33.95 10.85 54.80
N GLY A 13 -34.58 11.81 54.12
CA GLY A 13 -33.89 12.88 53.42
C GLY A 13 -32.98 13.59 54.40
N GLY A 14 -31.69 13.24 54.39
CA GLY A 14 -30.68 13.97 55.11
C GLY A 14 -30.68 15.42 54.62
N PRO A 15 -30.48 16.40 55.51
CA PRO A 15 -30.46 17.81 55.11
C PRO A 15 -29.44 17.99 53.99
N ALA A 16 -29.89 18.59 52.88
CA ALA A 16 -29.00 18.96 51.78
C ALA A 16 -27.81 19.72 52.39
N ARG A 17 -26.59 19.18 52.23
CA ARG A 17 -25.39 19.89 52.67
C ARG A 17 -25.42 21.26 52.00
N PRO A 18 -25.35 22.37 52.75
CA PRO A 18 -25.27 23.68 52.12
C PRO A 18 -24.06 23.67 51.17
N PRO A 19 -24.17 24.28 49.98
CA PRO A 19 -23.03 24.40 49.09
C PRO A 19 -21.90 25.05 49.89
N LEU A 20 -20.71 24.43 49.86
CA LEU A 20 -19.52 24.93 50.52
C LEU A 20 -19.39 26.42 50.21
N ARG A 21 -19.56 27.28 51.22
CA ARG A 21 -19.37 28.72 51.06
C ARG A 21 -17.89 28.92 50.70
N PRO A 22 -17.57 29.65 49.62
CA PRO A 22 -16.17 29.92 49.28
C PRO A 22 -15.48 30.61 50.46
N GLU A 23 -14.38 30.04 50.95
CA GLU A 23 -13.61 30.50 52.12
C GLU A 23 -13.23 31.99 52.03
N ARG A 24 -13.07 32.52 50.80
CA ARG A 24 -12.99 33.94 50.45
C ARG A 24 -13.48 34.13 49.02
N ARG A 25 -14.47 35.00 48.81
CA ARG A 25 -14.90 35.45 47.47
C ARG A 25 -14.40 36.88 47.27
N THR A 26 -13.13 37.07 46.97
CA THR A 26 -12.60 38.41 46.68
C THR A 26 -12.93 38.82 45.25
N ARG A 27 -12.99 40.13 44.96
CA ARG A 27 -13.19 40.63 43.58
C ARG A 27 -12.07 40.15 42.64
N LEU A 28 -10.86 39.98 43.18
CA LEU A 28 -9.72 39.45 42.46
C LEU A 28 -9.95 37.98 42.03
N ASP A 29 -10.48 37.14 42.92
CA ASP A 29 -10.78 35.73 42.59
C ASP A 29 -11.82 35.62 41.45
N LEU A 30 -12.81 36.52 41.41
CA LEU A 30 -13.80 36.57 40.33
C LEU A 30 -13.18 37.00 38.99
N VAL A 31 -12.28 37.99 39.00
CA VAL A 31 -11.55 38.43 37.79
C VAL A 31 -10.64 37.32 37.29
N ILE A 32 -9.88 36.68 38.18
CA ILE A 32 -9.00 35.55 37.82
C ILE A 32 -9.82 34.39 37.27
N SER A 33 -10.94 34.03 37.91
CA SER A 33 -11.81 32.95 37.43
C SER A 33 -12.40 33.27 36.05
N ALA A 34 -12.87 34.51 35.83
CA ALA A 34 -13.36 34.94 34.53
C ALA A 34 -12.27 34.89 33.45
N LEU A 35 -11.05 35.31 33.78
CA LEU A 35 -9.91 35.25 32.88
C LEU A 35 -9.54 33.79 32.54
N ILE A 36 -9.54 32.89 33.52
CA ILE A 36 -9.32 31.45 33.28
C ILE A 36 -10.40 30.89 32.36
N VAL A 37 -11.67 31.22 32.59
CA VAL A 37 -12.78 30.77 31.72
C VAL A 37 -12.59 31.27 30.29
N VAL A 38 -12.23 32.54 30.10
CA VAL A 38 -11.92 33.10 28.78
C VAL A 38 -10.76 32.36 28.13
N VAL A 39 -9.67 32.11 28.86
CA VAL A 39 -8.51 31.36 28.35
C VAL A 39 -8.92 29.94 27.95
N VAL A 40 -9.70 29.23 28.76
CA VAL A 40 -10.19 27.88 28.44
C VAL A 40 -11.06 27.91 27.18
N ILE A 41 -11.97 28.88 27.04
CA ILE A 41 -12.80 29.03 25.84
C ILE A 41 -11.93 29.30 24.61
N VAL A 42 -10.93 30.20 24.71
CA VAL A 42 -10.00 30.50 23.61
C VAL A 42 -9.19 29.26 23.23
N VAL A 43 -8.62 28.54 24.21
CA VAL A 43 -7.87 27.31 23.96
C VAL A 43 -8.78 26.25 23.31
N ALA A 44 -10.00 26.05 23.82
CA ALA A 44 -10.96 25.12 23.23
C ALA A 44 -11.34 25.51 21.80
N ALA A 45 -11.54 26.80 21.51
CA ALA A 45 -11.82 27.31 20.18
C ALA A 45 -10.64 27.10 19.21
N VAL A 46 -9.41 27.34 19.67
CA VAL A 46 -8.19 27.08 18.89
C VAL A 46 -8.03 25.59 18.62
N VAL A 47 -8.18 24.75 19.64
CA VAL A 47 -8.12 23.28 19.50
C VAL A 47 -9.18 22.79 18.52
N TRP A 48 -10.41 23.30 18.61
CA TRP A 48 -11.48 22.97 17.66
C TRP A 48 -11.16 23.45 16.24
N TYR A 49 -10.61 24.66 16.08
CA TYR A 49 -10.27 25.23 14.78
C TYR A 49 -9.14 24.46 14.07
N VAL A 50 -8.15 24.01 14.83
CA VAL A 50 -6.98 23.27 14.32
C VAL A 50 -7.24 21.75 14.30
N SER A 51 -8.35 21.28 14.88
CA SER A 51 -8.61 19.85 15.05
C SER A 51 -8.64 19.10 13.72
N PRO A 52 -7.94 17.96 13.59
CA PRO A 52 -8.04 17.09 12.42
C PRO A 52 -9.48 16.66 12.11
N SER A 53 -10.36 16.55 13.12
CA SER A 53 -11.75 16.15 12.90
C SER A 53 -12.54 17.19 12.09
N ARG A 54 -12.23 18.48 12.25
CA ARG A 54 -12.87 19.56 11.49
C ARG A 54 -12.41 19.60 10.04
N HIS A 55 -11.16 19.21 9.80
CA HIS A 55 -10.54 19.26 8.47
C HIS A 55 -10.58 17.92 7.73
N THR A 56 -11.37 16.98 8.24
CA THR A 56 -11.68 15.71 7.58
C THR A 56 -13.14 15.72 7.15
N THR A 57 -13.41 15.46 5.88
CA THR A 57 -14.74 15.20 5.35
C THR A 57 -14.85 13.72 5.04
N SER A 58 -15.88 13.07 5.59
CA SER A 58 -16.14 11.64 5.41
C SER A 58 -17.58 11.51 4.94
N ASP A 59 -17.77 11.01 3.74
CA ASP A 59 -19.07 10.81 3.11
C ASP A 59 -19.19 9.32 2.74
N PRO A 60 -19.51 8.45 3.73
CA PRO A 60 -19.68 7.03 3.48
C PRO A 60 -20.97 6.76 2.69
N ALA A 61 -21.01 5.64 1.99
CA ALA A 61 -22.20 5.22 1.27
C ALA A 61 -23.32 4.91 2.28
N GLY A 62 -24.56 5.32 1.97
CA GLY A 62 -25.71 5.03 2.84
C GLY A 62 -26.09 3.54 2.90
N VAL A 63 -25.62 2.75 1.93
CA VAL A 63 -25.76 1.29 1.84
C VAL A 63 -24.47 0.76 1.20
N PRO A 64 -23.93 -0.40 1.66
CA PRO A 64 -22.78 -1.03 1.04
C PRO A 64 -22.94 -1.23 -0.46
N LEU A 65 -21.83 -1.06 -1.18
CA LEU A 65 -21.76 -1.28 -2.61
C LEU A 65 -22.02 -2.75 -2.95
N THR A 66 -22.53 -2.99 -4.17
CA THR A 66 -22.81 -4.34 -4.65
C THR A 66 -21.61 -4.87 -5.41
N ALA A 67 -21.13 -6.04 -5.02
CA ALA A 67 -20.03 -6.71 -5.70
C ALA A 67 -20.36 -6.97 -7.19
N VAL A 68 -19.37 -6.71 -8.04
CA VAL A 68 -19.41 -6.97 -9.47
C VAL A 68 -19.02 -8.42 -9.71
N THR A 69 -19.81 -9.13 -10.52
CA THR A 69 -19.49 -10.52 -10.89
C THR A 69 -18.24 -10.54 -11.77
N PRO A 70 -17.18 -11.30 -11.44
CA PRO A 70 -15.99 -11.40 -12.26
C PRO A 70 -16.29 -11.89 -13.69
N ALA A 71 -15.57 -11.36 -14.69
CA ALA A 71 -15.69 -11.83 -16.06
C ALA A 71 -15.34 -13.31 -16.20
N ALA A 72 -16.18 -14.05 -16.92
CA ALA A 72 -15.90 -15.44 -17.26
C ALA A 72 -14.86 -15.57 -18.39
N ALA A 73 -14.76 -14.56 -19.26
CA ALA A 73 -13.82 -14.49 -20.36
C ALA A 73 -13.54 -13.04 -20.73
N VAL A 74 -12.46 -12.78 -21.47
CA VAL A 74 -12.19 -11.43 -21.98
C VAL A 74 -13.29 -11.03 -22.99
N PRO A 75 -13.92 -9.85 -22.83
CA PRO A 75 -14.86 -9.29 -23.81
C PRO A 75 -14.28 -9.15 -25.22
N ALA A 76 -15.16 -9.04 -26.22
CA ALA A 76 -14.72 -8.97 -27.62
C ALA A 76 -14.05 -7.62 -27.93
N GLY A 77 -14.50 -6.56 -27.26
CA GLY A 77 -13.98 -5.21 -27.41
C GLY A 77 -14.16 -4.39 -26.14
N PHE A 78 -13.48 -3.25 -26.12
CA PHE A 78 -13.61 -2.26 -25.05
C PHE A 78 -13.85 -0.88 -25.63
N THR A 79 -14.65 -0.07 -24.95
CA THR A 79 -14.82 1.35 -25.24
C THR A 79 -14.44 2.18 -24.02
N GLN A 80 -13.92 3.38 -24.22
CA GLN A 80 -13.60 4.26 -23.09
C GLN A 80 -14.89 4.76 -22.44
N GLY A 81 -15.04 4.51 -21.15
CA GLY A 81 -16.10 5.05 -20.31
C GLY A 81 -15.68 6.40 -19.72
N TRP A 82 -15.42 6.41 -18.42
CA TRP A 82 -15.01 7.60 -17.67
C TRP A 82 -13.52 7.58 -17.31
N SER A 83 -13.01 8.71 -16.81
CA SER A 83 -11.65 8.81 -16.29
C SER A 83 -11.59 9.72 -15.08
N ALA A 84 -10.70 9.43 -14.13
CA ALA A 84 -10.52 10.24 -12.93
C ALA A 84 -9.03 10.31 -12.50
N PRO A 85 -8.57 11.45 -11.97
CA PRO A 85 -7.21 11.57 -11.41
C PRO A 85 -7.00 10.62 -10.23
N SER A 86 -5.81 10.04 -10.13
CA SER A 86 -5.39 9.19 -9.02
C SER A 86 -3.87 9.32 -8.81
N GLY A 87 -3.39 10.56 -8.62
CA GLY A 87 -1.97 10.86 -8.57
C GLY A 87 -1.22 10.32 -7.34
N ALA A 88 -1.93 9.85 -6.31
CA ALA A 88 -1.36 9.26 -5.11
C ALA A 88 -1.37 7.72 -5.12
N SER A 89 -1.80 7.07 -6.21
CA SER A 89 -1.65 5.62 -6.40
C SER A 89 -0.68 5.33 -7.55
N THR A 90 -0.14 4.11 -7.60
CA THR A 90 0.73 3.63 -8.69
C THR A 90 0.00 2.70 -9.67
N THR A 91 -1.21 2.25 -9.31
CA THR A 91 -2.13 1.47 -10.14
C THR A 91 -3.57 1.94 -9.87
N ALA A 92 -4.51 1.47 -10.68
CA ALA A 92 -5.92 1.52 -10.27
C ALA A 92 -6.10 0.66 -9.01
N ILE A 93 -6.84 1.16 -8.02
CA ILE A 93 -7.23 0.39 -6.84
C ILE A 93 -8.61 -0.18 -7.15
N VAL A 94 -8.70 -1.49 -7.36
CA VAL A 94 -9.95 -2.16 -7.69
C VAL A 94 -10.35 -3.04 -6.52
N THR A 95 -11.59 -2.91 -6.10
CA THR A 95 -12.25 -3.72 -5.09
C THR A 95 -13.22 -4.69 -5.79
N ASP A 96 -13.93 -5.51 -5.06
CA ASP A 96 -14.99 -6.35 -5.64
C ASP A 96 -16.19 -5.54 -6.12
N SER A 97 -16.42 -4.34 -5.59
CA SER A 97 -17.63 -3.55 -5.82
C SER A 97 -17.41 -2.19 -6.50
N ALA A 98 -16.19 -1.65 -6.45
CA ALA A 98 -15.86 -0.31 -6.96
C ALA A 98 -14.40 -0.14 -7.43
N VAL A 99 -14.20 0.93 -8.18
CA VAL A 99 -12.87 1.45 -8.54
C VAL A 99 -12.54 2.65 -7.68
N VAL A 100 -11.44 2.58 -6.96
CA VAL A 100 -11.02 3.60 -6.00
C VAL A 100 -9.88 4.44 -6.59
N THR A 101 -10.01 5.75 -6.46
CA THR A 101 -8.98 6.73 -6.84
C THR A 101 -8.46 7.46 -5.61
N ALA A 102 -7.22 7.92 -5.70
CA ALA A 102 -6.56 8.65 -4.64
C ALA A 102 -5.77 9.83 -5.24
N ASP A 103 -6.23 11.05 -5.01
CA ASP A 103 -5.64 12.26 -5.58
C ASP A 103 -5.57 13.39 -4.56
N ARG A 104 -4.39 14.03 -4.49
CA ARG A 104 -4.07 15.10 -3.52
C ARG A 104 -4.39 14.68 -2.09
N GLY A 105 -5.52 15.08 -1.52
CA GLY A 105 -5.93 14.74 -0.15
C GLY A 105 -7.24 13.97 -0.08
N THR A 106 -7.67 13.35 -1.18
CA THR A 106 -9.00 12.74 -1.33
C THR A 106 -8.89 11.32 -1.86
N VAL A 107 -9.65 10.42 -1.26
CA VAL A 107 -9.87 9.04 -1.71
C VAL A 107 -11.35 8.87 -2.04
N GLU A 108 -11.67 8.40 -3.24
CA GLU A 108 -13.04 8.28 -3.73
C GLU A 108 -13.26 6.89 -4.32
N ALA A 109 -14.38 6.24 -3.99
CA ALA A 109 -14.84 5.06 -4.73
C ALA A 109 -15.85 5.45 -5.78
N HIS A 110 -15.64 4.94 -6.98
CA HIS A 110 -16.48 5.16 -8.14
C HIS A 110 -17.21 3.88 -8.50
N ASP A 111 -18.48 4.04 -8.87
CA ASP A 111 -19.24 3.03 -9.59
C ASP A 111 -18.51 2.67 -10.90
N PRO A 112 -18.14 1.40 -11.13
CA PRO A 112 -17.29 1.03 -12.28
C PRO A 112 -17.92 1.39 -13.64
N ALA A 113 -19.24 1.25 -13.76
CA ALA A 113 -19.96 1.49 -15.00
C ALA A 113 -20.14 2.98 -15.30
N THR A 114 -20.47 3.79 -14.29
CA THR A 114 -20.88 5.19 -14.47
C THR A 114 -19.85 6.23 -14.07
N GLY A 115 -18.90 5.87 -13.19
CA GLY A 115 -17.92 6.79 -12.61
C GLY A 115 -18.46 7.66 -11.48
N THR A 116 -19.74 7.48 -11.12
CA THR A 116 -20.38 8.20 -10.02
C THR A 116 -19.66 7.89 -8.71
N VAL A 117 -19.26 8.93 -7.96
CA VAL A 117 -18.68 8.76 -6.63
C VAL A 117 -19.74 8.21 -5.67
N ARG A 118 -19.42 7.10 -5.01
CA ARG A 118 -20.33 6.36 -4.12
C ARG A 118 -20.03 6.60 -2.65
N TRP A 119 -18.76 6.77 -2.33
CA TRP A 119 -18.29 7.27 -1.05
C TRP A 119 -17.00 8.07 -1.25
N SER A 120 -16.72 9.00 -0.34
CA SER A 120 -15.47 9.76 -0.36
C SER A 120 -14.90 10.01 1.04
N TYR A 121 -13.58 10.07 1.10
CA TYR A 121 -12.84 10.45 2.29
C TYR A 121 -11.79 11.50 1.94
N ARG A 122 -11.89 12.67 2.54
CA ARG A 122 -11.02 13.81 2.28
C ARG A 122 -10.39 14.34 3.56
N ARG A 123 -9.12 14.70 3.45
CA ARG A 123 -8.37 15.43 4.47
C ARG A 123 -7.71 16.65 3.88
N ASN A 124 -7.38 17.62 4.73
CA ASN A 124 -6.54 18.77 4.38
C ASN A 124 -5.03 18.47 4.45
N LEU A 125 -4.65 17.24 4.12
CA LEU A 125 -3.26 16.77 4.09
C LEU A 125 -3.00 16.15 2.71
N ASP A 126 -1.78 16.28 2.22
CA ASP A 126 -1.37 15.61 0.99
C ASP A 126 -1.24 14.10 1.23
N LEU A 127 -1.79 13.31 0.33
CA LEU A 127 -1.58 11.87 0.22
C LEU A 127 -0.17 11.64 -0.30
N CYS A 128 0.55 10.79 0.42
CA CYS A 128 1.82 10.25 -0.03
C CYS A 128 1.63 8.95 -0.82
N GLY A 129 0.51 8.26 -0.60
CA GLY A 129 0.25 6.96 -1.20
C GLY A 129 -1.14 6.43 -0.83
N ALA A 130 -1.75 5.68 -1.74
CA ALA A 130 -2.88 4.82 -1.45
C ALA A 130 -2.71 3.44 -2.11
N ILE A 131 -3.18 2.39 -1.44
CA ILE A 131 -3.12 1.01 -1.92
C ILE A 131 -4.27 0.19 -1.32
N ALA A 132 -4.68 -0.88 -2.00
CA ALA A 132 -5.49 -1.92 -1.37
C ALA A 132 -4.61 -2.83 -0.48
N GLY A 133 -5.12 -3.17 0.68
CA GLY A 133 -4.83 -4.39 1.44
C GLY A 133 -6.17 -4.93 1.92
N TRP A 134 -6.28 -5.87 2.85
CA TRP A 134 -5.62 -7.17 2.87
C TRP A 134 -6.54 -8.19 2.19
N GLU A 135 -6.09 -9.42 1.96
CA GLU A 135 -6.97 -10.43 1.31
C GLU A 135 -8.13 -10.86 2.23
N ALA A 136 -7.84 -11.16 3.50
CA ALA A 136 -8.86 -11.64 4.46
C ALA A 136 -9.71 -10.53 5.08
N SER A 137 -9.23 -9.29 5.05
CA SER A 137 -9.95 -8.11 5.53
C SER A 137 -9.65 -6.95 4.60
N PRO A 138 -10.34 -6.88 3.45
CA PRO A 138 -10.13 -5.84 2.46
C PRO A 138 -10.29 -4.43 3.03
N GLY A 139 -9.47 -3.52 2.54
CA GLY A 139 -9.32 -2.16 3.03
C GLY A 139 -8.52 -1.29 2.08
N VAL A 140 -8.96 -0.07 1.87
CA VAL A 140 -8.17 0.94 1.17
C VAL A 140 -7.31 1.67 2.19
N VAL A 141 -5.99 1.52 2.10
CA VAL A 141 -5.04 2.18 2.98
C VAL A 141 -4.60 3.50 2.36
N ALA A 142 -4.92 4.61 3.02
CA ALA A 142 -4.55 5.96 2.63
C ALA A 142 -3.49 6.53 3.58
N VAL A 143 -2.34 6.94 3.04
CA VAL A 143 -1.23 7.50 3.82
C VAL A 143 -1.05 8.98 3.51
N TYR A 144 -1.16 9.80 4.54
CA TYR A 144 -1.07 11.26 4.49
C TYR A 144 0.25 11.75 5.08
N ARG A 145 0.71 12.90 4.58
CA ARG A 145 1.85 13.64 5.11
C ARG A 145 1.44 14.47 6.32
N ASN A 146 2.23 14.42 7.38
CA ASN A 146 2.16 15.39 8.48
C ASN A 146 3.57 15.89 8.83
N SER A 147 3.72 16.55 9.99
CA SER A 147 5.00 17.11 10.44
C SER A 147 6.09 16.06 10.73
N ARG A 148 5.75 14.76 10.71
CA ARG A 148 6.66 13.62 10.91
C ARG A 148 6.84 12.79 9.63
N GLY A 149 6.51 13.35 8.47
CA GLY A 149 6.60 12.69 7.17
C GLY A 149 5.31 11.96 6.77
N CYS A 150 5.42 11.00 5.86
CA CYS A 150 4.33 10.19 5.31
C CYS A 150 3.91 9.04 6.23
N GLY A 151 3.51 9.37 7.46
CA GLY A 151 3.25 8.40 8.52
C GLY A 151 1.81 8.36 9.03
N GLU A 152 0.91 9.17 8.49
CA GLU A 152 -0.47 9.26 8.97
C GLU A 152 -1.41 8.40 8.13
N VAL A 153 -1.80 7.26 8.68
CA VAL A 153 -2.47 6.17 7.95
C VAL A 153 -3.93 6.09 8.38
N THR A 154 -4.81 5.90 7.42
CA THR A 154 -6.23 5.57 7.62
C THR A 154 -6.57 4.38 6.74
N SER A 155 -7.18 3.33 7.31
CA SER A 155 -7.83 2.29 6.53
C SER A 155 -9.32 2.63 6.36
N LEU A 156 -9.81 2.46 5.14
CA LEU A 156 -11.19 2.68 4.76
C LEU A 156 -11.79 1.35 4.29
N ASP A 157 -13.02 1.08 4.70
CA ASP A 157 -13.81 -0.02 4.16
C ASP A 157 -14.07 0.22 2.66
N PRO A 158 -13.76 -0.74 1.78
CA PRO A 158 -13.93 -0.56 0.34
C PRO A 158 -15.39 -0.46 -0.09
N ASP A 159 -16.34 -1.06 0.65
CA ASP A 159 -17.73 -1.18 0.24
C ASP A 159 -18.57 0.04 0.60
N ASP A 160 -18.20 0.77 1.64
CA ASP A 160 -18.97 1.92 2.10
C ASP A 160 -18.13 3.15 2.52
N GLY A 161 -16.80 3.05 2.53
CA GLY A 161 -15.91 4.16 2.85
C GLY A 161 -15.86 4.52 4.34
N HIS A 162 -16.42 3.70 5.24
CA HIS A 162 -16.25 3.91 6.67
C HIS A 162 -14.77 3.75 7.08
N ARG A 163 -14.34 4.58 8.04
CA ARG A 163 -13.01 4.45 8.63
C ARG A 163 -12.96 3.26 9.56
N SER A 164 -11.99 2.39 9.37
CA SER A 164 -11.76 1.23 10.25
C SER A 164 -10.72 1.57 11.31
N ASP A 165 -9.46 1.69 10.93
CA ASP A 165 -8.34 1.94 11.83
C ASP A 165 -7.52 3.15 11.40
N THR A 166 -6.80 3.75 12.35
CA THR A 166 -5.89 4.86 12.07
C THR A 166 -4.58 4.69 12.84
N ARG A 167 -3.49 5.19 12.25
CA ARG A 167 -2.16 5.20 12.86
C ARG A 167 -1.42 6.47 12.51
N SER A 168 -0.52 6.92 13.39
CA SER A 168 0.44 7.96 13.07
C SER A 168 1.85 7.56 13.53
N SER A 169 2.75 7.36 12.58
CA SER A 169 4.16 6.99 12.79
C SER A 169 5.12 8.11 12.38
N ASP A 170 6.37 8.04 12.85
CA ASP A 170 7.51 8.70 12.18
C ASP A 170 7.70 8.02 10.81
N ALA A 171 7.97 8.78 9.76
CA ALA A 171 8.14 8.28 8.41
C ALA A 171 9.09 9.19 7.60
N ASP A 172 9.61 8.67 6.49
CA ASP A 172 10.24 9.53 5.50
C ASP A 172 9.19 10.42 4.81
N ASP A 173 9.65 11.49 4.18
CA ASP A 173 8.82 12.40 3.40
C ASP A 173 8.36 11.80 2.06
N GLU A 174 8.93 10.70 1.61
CA GLU A 174 8.48 10.00 0.42
C GLU A 174 8.47 8.52 0.74
N ILE A 175 7.42 7.83 0.33
CA ILE A 175 7.24 6.40 0.58
C ILE A 175 6.79 5.70 -0.68
N ARG A 176 7.04 4.39 -0.72
CA ARG A 176 6.40 3.45 -1.63
C ARG A 176 5.61 2.44 -0.82
N LEU A 177 4.40 2.17 -1.28
CA LEU A 177 3.54 1.15 -0.70
C LEU A 177 3.64 -0.14 -1.49
N SER A 178 3.63 -1.26 -0.79
CA SER A 178 3.43 -2.59 -1.37
C SER A 178 2.57 -3.41 -0.40
N ALA A 179 1.81 -4.36 -0.91
CA ALA A 179 0.93 -5.18 -0.11
C ALA A 179 1.05 -6.66 -0.48
N ASN A 180 0.72 -7.52 0.47
CA ASN A 180 0.38 -8.92 0.25
C ASN A 180 -0.93 -9.24 0.99
N ALA A 181 -1.25 -10.53 1.13
CA ALA A 181 -2.43 -11.01 1.84
C ALA A 181 -2.56 -10.49 3.29
N ASP A 182 -1.45 -10.28 4.00
CA ASP A 182 -1.39 -10.10 5.46
C ASP A 182 -0.82 -8.75 5.90
N TYR A 183 -0.02 -8.09 5.06
CA TYR A 183 0.71 -6.88 5.38
C TYR A 183 0.69 -5.85 4.25
N VAL A 184 0.54 -4.59 4.64
CA VAL A 184 0.96 -3.43 3.84
C VAL A 184 2.31 -2.96 4.36
N VAL A 185 3.25 -2.73 3.46
CA VAL A 185 4.58 -2.19 3.74
C VAL A 185 4.69 -0.79 3.18
N SER A 186 5.09 0.15 4.03
CA SER A 186 5.51 1.49 3.65
C SER A 186 7.01 1.62 3.78
N GLN A 187 7.66 1.91 2.65
CA GLN A 187 9.11 2.02 2.55
C GLN A 187 9.50 3.40 2.05
N GLY A 188 10.17 4.16 2.88
CA GLY A 188 10.91 5.36 2.49
C GLY A 188 12.40 5.07 2.28
N PRO A 189 13.22 6.09 1.95
CA PRO A 189 14.64 5.92 1.71
C PRO A 189 15.46 5.48 2.94
N THR A 190 14.99 5.73 4.16
CA THR A 190 15.73 5.44 5.40
C THR A 190 14.93 4.63 6.42
N ARG A 191 13.61 4.49 6.22
CA ARG A 191 12.71 3.82 7.14
C ARG A 191 11.70 2.95 6.42
N LEU A 192 11.38 1.81 7.03
CA LEU A 192 10.33 0.91 6.59
C LEU A 192 9.44 0.51 7.77
N GLU A 193 8.14 0.44 7.52
CA GLU A 193 7.15 -0.05 8.47
C GLU A 193 6.19 -1.02 7.78
N SER A 194 5.76 -2.08 8.47
CA SER A 194 4.67 -2.95 8.02
C SER A 194 3.45 -2.83 8.92
N TRP A 195 2.27 -3.03 8.35
CA TRP A 195 0.99 -2.95 9.04
C TRP A 195 0.12 -4.16 8.70
N GLY A 196 -0.41 -4.83 9.72
CA GLY A 196 -1.50 -5.80 9.54
C GLY A 196 -2.86 -5.10 9.42
N SER A 197 -3.94 -5.86 9.29
CA SER A 197 -5.27 -5.32 8.94
C SER A 197 -5.87 -4.28 9.88
N THR A 198 -5.44 -4.29 11.14
CA THR A 198 -5.84 -3.32 12.17
C THR A 198 -4.88 -2.13 12.29
N LEU A 199 -3.98 -1.95 11.31
CA LEU A 199 -2.87 -0.99 11.32
C LEU A 199 -1.90 -1.13 12.52
N VAL A 200 -1.96 -2.25 13.24
CA VAL A 200 -0.93 -2.62 14.19
C VAL A 200 0.36 -2.87 13.41
N ARG A 201 1.45 -2.25 13.87
CA ARG A 201 2.74 -2.36 13.23
C ARG A 201 3.31 -3.75 13.46
N GLY A 202 3.66 -4.41 12.37
CA GLY A 202 4.42 -5.65 12.40
C GLY A 202 5.90 -5.35 12.64
N VAL A 203 6.55 -4.61 11.73
CA VAL A 203 7.97 -4.31 11.78
C VAL A 203 8.22 -2.80 11.70
N GLU A 204 9.26 -2.35 12.41
CA GLU A 204 9.91 -1.05 12.25
C GLU A 204 11.37 -1.32 11.88
N TYR A 205 11.85 -0.87 10.73
CA TYR A 205 13.23 -1.11 10.26
C TYR A 205 13.89 0.17 9.71
N GLY A 206 15.20 0.32 9.91
CA GLY A 206 15.97 1.48 9.47
C GLY A 206 16.07 2.60 10.52
N ARG A 207 15.72 3.84 10.15
CA ARG A 207 15.74 5.00 11.05
C ARG A 207 14.71 4.85 12.18
N VAL A 208 15.19 4.82 13.42
CA VAL A 208 14.38 4.85 14.64
C VAL A 208 14.87 5.98 15.55
N SER A 209 14.09 7.05 15.62
CA SER A 209 14.49 8.32 16.26
C SER A 209 14.56 8.24 17.79
N ALA A 210 13.78 7.36 18.42
CA ALA A 210 13.76 7.14 19.87
C ALA A 210 13.58 5.64 20.17
N PRO A 211 14.64 4.82 20.10
CA PRO A 211 14.53 3.38 20.32
C PRO A 211 14.19 3.09 21.79
N VAL A 212 13.13 2.29 22.01
CA VAL A 212 12.74 1.82 23.36
C VAL A 212 13.77 0.83 23.90
N LYS A 213 14.17 -0.14 23.07
CA LYS A 213 15.23 -1.11 23.36
C LYS A 213 16.39 -0.90 22.38
N PRO A 214 17.64 -0.75 22.85
CA PRO A 214 18.80 -0.69 21.97
C PRO A 214 19.09 -2.06 21.34
N GLY A 215 19.69 -2.07 20.14
CA GLY A 215 20.16 -3.31 19.49
C GLY A 215 19.07 -4.24 18.94
N THR A 216 17.86 -3.73 18.71
CA THR A 216 16.73 -4.48 18.13
C THR A 216 16.79 -4.60 16.61
N GLN A 217 17.58 -3.75 15.95
CA GLN A 217 17.76 -3.73 14.50
C GLN A 217 19.00 -4.55 14.09
N PRO A 218 18.95 -5.35 13.01
CA PRO A 218 20.13 -6.07 12.51
C PRO A 218 21.19 -5.12 11.94
N ARG A 219 20.75 -3.94 11.45
CA ARG A 219 21.59 -2.88 10.87
C ARG A 219 20.92 -1.52 11.08
N ALA A 220 21.71 -0.46 10.99
CA ALA A 220 21.25 0.93 11.03
C ALA A 220 22.00 1.76 9.99
N GLY A 221 21.41 2.89 9.57
CA GLY A 221 22.05 3.83 8.64
C GLY A 221 22.10 3.36 7.19
N CYS A 222 21.30 2.36 6.80
CA CYS A 222 21.18 1.91 5.42
C CYS A 222 20.18 2.78 4.65
N ARG A 223 20.45 2.99 3.35
CA ARG A 223 19.51 3.59 2.42
C ARG A 223 18.77 2.50 1.64
N MET A 224 17.45 2.50 1.70
CA MET A 224 16.59 1.52 1.03
C MET A 224 16.23 2.02 -0.38
N SER A 225 16.27 1.14 -1.38
CA SER A 225 15.94 1.46 -2.78
C SER A 225 14.72 0.71 -3.31
N SER A 226 14.44 -0.48 -2.77
CA SER A 226 13.30 -1.29 -3.15
C SER A 226 12.90 -2.20 -2.01
N SER A 227 11.60 -2.44 -1.86
CA SER A 227 11.08 -3.48 -0.98
C SER A 227 9.88 -4.18 -1.60
N ALA A 228 9.61 -5.39 -1.13
CA ALA A 228 8.33 -6.08 -1.35
C ALA A 228 8.05 -7.00 -0.17
N THR A 229 6.79 -7.38 0.00
CA THR A 229 6.35 -8.32 1.03
C THR A 229 5.65 -9.53 0.43
N GLY A 230 5.71 -10.66 1.14
CA GLY A 230 5.13 -11.93 0.72
C GLY A 230 5.11 -12.92 1.88
N ALA A 231 3.96 -13.57 2.10
CA ALA A 231 3.70 -14.32 3.33
C ALA A 231 4.06 -13.49 4.58
N ASP A 232 4.84 -14.06 5.49
CA ASP A 232 5.30 -13.44 6.72
C ASP A 232 6.66 -12.74 6.60
N GLN A 233 7.07 -12.33 5.38
CA GLN A 233 8.41 -11.84 5.08
C GLN A 233 8.41 -10.54 4.28
N ILE A 234 9.51 -9.80 4.44
CA ILE A 234 9.81 -8.58 3.70
C ILE A 234 11.25 -8.68 3.20
N ALA A 235 11.44 -8.40 1.92
CA ALA A 235 12.75 -8.28 1.31
C ALA A 235 13.03 -6.83 0.96
N VAL A 236 14.26 -6.39 1.21
CA VAL A 236 14.72 -5.02 0.95
C VAL A 236 16.02 -5.06 0.18
N ILE A 237 16.10 -4.24 -0.87
CA ILE A 237 17.38 -3.83 -1.47
C ILE A 237 17.83 -2.55 -0.77
N GLU A 238 19.01 -2.61 -0.17
CA GLU A 238 19.59 -1.52 0.61
C GLU A 238 21.08 -1.34 0.33
N ARG A 239 21.58 -0.15 0.64
CA ARG A 239 23.01 0.17 0.68
C ARG A 239 23.36 0.65 2.08
N CYS A 240 24.26 -0.07 2.75
CA CYS A 240 24.69 0.25 4.10
C CYS A 240 26.14 0.73 4.09
N GLY A 241 26.41 1.91 4.66
CA GLY A 241 27.77 2.46 4.76
C GLY A 241 28.60 2.34 3.47
N ASP A 242 29.85 1.88 3.61
CA ASP A 242 30.80 1.69 2.51
C ASP A 242 30.78 0.27 1.92
N GLU A 243 29.64 -0.44 2.01
CA GLU A 243 29.52 -1.75 1.38
C GLU A 243 29.79 -1.67 -0.14
N PRO A 244 30.50 -2.67 -0.71
CA PRO A 244 30.95 -2.64 -2.10
C PRO A 244 29.80 -2.71 -3.11
N GLY A 245 28.59 -3.07 -2.69
CA GLY A 245 27.43 -3.21 -3.57
C GLY A 245 26.12 -3.13 -2.81
N TYR A 246 25.02 -3.32 -3.54
CA TYR A 246 23.69 -3.42 -2.98
C TYR A 246 23.49 -4.76 -2.28
N ARG A 247 22.78 -4.70 -1.17
CA ARG A 247 22.46 -5.81 -0.31
C ARG A 247 20.99 -6.17 -0.45
N LEU A 248 20.73 -7.46 -0.55
CA LEU A 248 19.43 -8.04 -0.27
C LEU A 248 19.39 -8.41 1.22
N SER A 249 18.44 -7.85 1.96
CA SER A 249 18.14 -8.22 3.34
C SER A 249 16.70 -8.70 3.42
N ILE A 250 16.48 -9.84 4.07
CA ILE A 250 15.18 -10.49 4.23
C ILE A 250 14.91 -10.63 5.72
N PHE A 251 13.74 -10.19 6.16
CA PHE A 251 13.31 -10.21 7.55
C PHE A 251 11.85 -10.64 7.68
N SER A 252 11.46 -11.04 8.88
CA SER A 252 10.05 -11.30 9.17
C SER A 252 9.25 -9.99 9.12
N ALA A 253 8.01 -10.08 8.62
CA ALA A 253 7.07 -8.97 8.53
C ALA A 253 6.57 -8.50 9.91
N ALA A 254 6.85 -9.26 10.97
CA ALA A 254 6.59 -8.89 12.35
C ALA A 254 7.86 -8.99 13.21
N GLN A 255 7.98 -8.10 14.19
CA GLN A 255 8.99 -8.19 15.25
C GLN A 255 8.63 -9.30 16.25
N ASP A 256 9.64 -9.78 16.99
CA ASP A 256 9.37 -10.67 18.13
C ASP A 256 8.83 -9.89 19.35
N LYS A 257 8.51 -10.62 20.42
CA LYS A 257 8.03 -10.05 21.69
C LYS A 257 8.99 -9.03 22.32
N ASP A 258 10.25 -9.00 21.87
CA ASP A 258 11.28 -8.09 22.34
C ASP A 258 11.50 -6.91 21.38
N GLU A 259 10.58 -6.70 20.43
CA GLU A 259 10.63 -5.69 19.36
C GLU A 259 11.84 -5.88 18.43
N LYS A 260 12.46 -7.07 18.44
CA LYS A 260 13.63 -7.36 17.62
C LYS A 260 13.20 -7.70 16.20
N VAL A 261 13.85 -7.07 15.23
CA VAL A 261 13.68 -7.40 13.82
C VAL A 261 14.43 -8.71 13.53
N LYS A 262 13.67 -9.76 13.23
CA LYS A 262 14.22 -11.08 12.92
C LYS A 262 14.71 -11.12 11.47
N GLN A 263 16.01 -11.00 11.27
CA GLN A 263 16.64 -11.19 9.96
C GLN A 263 16.70 -12.69 9.60
N LEU A 264 16.13 -13.06 8.45
CA LEU A 264 16.11 -14.43 7.93
C LEU A 264 17.32 -14.71 7.02
N GLY A 265 17.73 -13.70 6.25
CA GLY A 265 18.85 -13.80 5.32
C GLY A 265 19.38 -12.44 4.95
N SER A 266 20.67 -12.34 4.62
CA SER A 266 21.24 -11.11 4.08
C SER A 266 22.51 -11.38 3.27
N ARG A 267 22.60 -10.76 2.09
CA ARG A 267 23.71 -10.96 1.16
C ARG A 267 23.94 -9.73 0.29
N ILE A 268 25.20 -9.36 0.06
CA ILE A 268 25.54 -8.41 -1.01
C ILE A 268 25.34 -9.15 -2.33
N ILE A 269 24.58 -8.56 -3.25
CA ILE A 269 24.20 -9.19 -4.52
C ILE A 269 24.81 -8.48 -5.74
N THR A 270 25.41 -7.30 -5.56
CA THR A 270 26.15 -6.60 -6.62
C THR A 270 27.62 -6.39 -6.29
N SER A 271 28.46 -6.32 -7.34
CA SER A 271 29.91 -6.09 -7.23
C SER A 271 30.29 -4.60 -7.13
N GLY A 272 29.31 -3.72 -7.26
CA GLY A 272 29.46 -2.28 -7.32
C GLY A 272 28.14 -1.54 -7.09
N THR A 273 28.22 -0.22 -7.03
CA THR A 273 27.06 0.70 -6.93
C THR A 273 26.94 1.65 -8.12
N ALA A 274 27.80 1.49 -9.13
CA ALA A 274 27.77 2.29 -10.36
C ALA A 274 26.54 1.98 -11.23
N SER A 275 26.04 0.74 -11.15
CA SER A 275 24.80 0.32 -11.81
C SER A 275 23.57 0.73 -10.98
N PRO A 276 22.41 0.93 -11.62
CA PRO A 276 21.14 1.17 -10.91
C PRO A 276 20.86 0.14 -9.81
N PRO A 277 20.15 0.51 -8.73
CA PRO A 277 19.81 -0.42 -7.67
C PRO A 277 18.97 -1.59 -8.21
N PRO A 278 19.25 -2.83 -7.79
CA PRO A 278 18.36 -3.96 -8.02
C PRO A 278 16.96 -3.69 -7.47
N ARG A 279 15.97 -4.38 -8.01
CA ARG A 279 14.57 -4.22 -7.61
C ARG A 279 14.00 -5.54 -7.11
N VAL A 280 13.43 -5.55 -5.91
CA VAL A 280 12.62 -6.70 -5.46
C VAL A 280 11.39 -6.76 -6.33
N VAL A 281 11.22 -7.85 -7.07
CA VAL A 281 10.04 -8.11 -7.90
C VAL A 281 8.94 -8.70 -7.04
N ALA A 282 9.27 -9.70 -6.21
CA ALA A 282 8.30 -10.36 -5.36
C ALA A 282 8.97 -11.16 -4.26
N VAL A 283 8.19 -11.44 -3.23
CA VAL A 283 8.50 -12.37 -2.13
C VAL A 283 7.41 -13.42 -2.09
N SER A 284 7.76 -14.68 -1.89
CA SER A 284 6.85 -15.79 -1.59
C SER A 284 7.24 -16.41 -0.25
N SER A 285 6.55 -17.47 0.17
CA SER A 285 6.88 -18.18 1.43
C SER A 285 8.30 -18.78 1.43
N SER A 286 8.84 -19.10 0.24
CA SER A 286 10.13 -19.79 0.09
C SER A 286 11.17 -19.05 -0.74
N SER A 287 10.78 -17.99 -1.47
CA SER A 287 11.62 -17.40 -2.51
C SER A 287 11.51 -15.88 -2.58
N VAL A 288 12.57 -15.23 -3.06
CA VAL A 288 12.61 -13.80 -3.36
C VAL A 288 13.12 -13.61 -4.78
N ALA A 289 12.33 -13.01 -5.65
CA ALA A 289 12.77 -12.63 -6.99
C ALA A 289 13.28 -11.18 -7.00
N VAL A 290 14.48 -11.00 -7.53
CA VAL A 290 15.14 -9.70 -7.68
C VAL A 290 15.48 -9.47 -9.15
N TYR A 291 14.99 -8.38 -9.70
CA TYR A 291 15.39 -7.89 -11.00
C TYR A 291 16.74 -7.18 -10.88
N LEU A 292 17.70 -7.65 -11.66
CA LEU A 292 19.02 -7.08 -11.78
C LEU A 292 19.22 -6.63 -13.22
N GLY A 293 19.39 -5.31 -13.41
CA GLY A 293 19.71 -4.77 -14.74
C GLY A 293 21.11 -5.15 -15.21
N SER A 294 21.46 -4.70 -16.41
CA SER A 294 22.79 -4.92 -17.01
C SER A 294 23.93 -4.39 -16.13
N GLY A 295 24.98 -5.19 -15.92
CA GLY A 295 26.23 -4.76 -15.28
C GLY A 295 26.25 -4.77 -13.76
N GLY A 296 25.33 -5.48 -13.10
CA GLY A 296 25.19 -5.46 -11.64
C GLY A 296 25.65 -6.70 -10.86
N ALA A 297 25.84 -7.88 -11.48
CA ALA A 297 26.00 -9.13 -10.72
C ALA A 297 27.40 -9.34 -10.13
N ILE A 298 27.49 -9.93 -8.92
CA ILE A 298 28.78 -10.40 -8.34
C ILE A 298 29.38 -11.56 -9.14
N SER A 299 28.53 -12.43 -9.70
CA SER A 299 28.97 -13.58 -10.47
C SER A 299 29.16 -13.22 -11.93
N GLY A 300 30.28 -12.59 -12.27
CA GLY A 300 31.04 -12.68 -13.55
C GLY A 300 30.33 -12.69 -14.91
N GLY A 301 29.03 -12.43 -14.99
CA GLY A 301 28.26 -12.48 -16.23
C GLY A 301 28.33 -11.12 -16.93
N THR A 302 28.77 -11.13 -18.18
CA THR A 302 28.58 -10.05 -19.17
C THR A 302 27.12 -9.94 -19.63
N GLY A 303 26.18 -10.52 -18.89
CA GLY A 303 24.80 -10.76 -19.31
C GLY A 303 23.92 -9.52 -19.24
N GLY A 304 22.92 -9.49 -20.13
CA GLY A 304 21.83 -8.52 -20.09
C GLY A 304 21.00 -8.62 -18.80
N PRO A 305 19.85 -7.93 -18.72
CA PRO A 305 18.99 -7.98 -17.55
C PRO A 305 18.61 -9.40 -17.13
N GLN A 306 18.50 -9.62 -15.83
CA GLN A 306 18.17 -10.93 -15.26
C GLN A 306 17.16 -10.81 -14.13
N ILE A 307 16.39 -11.89 -13.91
CA ILE A 307 15.69 -12.13 -12.66
C ILE A 307 16.44 -13.21 -11.90
N GLN A 308 16.97 -12.84 -10.73
CA GLN A 308 17.61 -13.74 -9.79
C GLN A 308 16.63 -14.17 -8.72
N VAL A 309 16.54 -15.46 -8.46
CA VAL A 309 15.69 -16.03 -7.41
C VAL A 309 16.56 -16.48 -6.26
N PHE A 310 16.27 -15.96 -5.07
CA PHE A 310 16.93 -16.29 -3.82
C PHE A 310 16.00 -17.11 -2.92
N THR A 311 16.56 -17.93 -2.04
CA THR A 311 15.82 -18.48 -0.90
C THR A 311 15.58 -17.41 0.17
N THR A 312 14.73 -17.69 1.14
CA THR A 312 14.47 -16.80 2.31
C THR A 312 15.72 -16.53 3.16
N GLY A 313 16.73 -17.42 3.07
CA GLY A 313 18.06 -17.24 3.66
C GLY A 313 19.01 -16.37 2.82
N ALA A 314 18.51 -15.67 1.78
CA ALA A 314 19.27 -14.87 0.83
C ALA A 314 20.36 -15.66 0.06
N VAL A 315 20.13 -16.95 -0.17
CA VAL A 315 21.01 -17.80 -0.99
C VAL A 315 20.49 -17.79 -2.43
N LEU A 316 21.36 -17.46 -3.39
CA LEU A 316 21.00 -17.50 -4.81
C LEU A 316 20.66 -18.94 -5.22
N SER A 317 19.44 -19.14 -5.71
CA SER A 317 18.92 -20.43 -6.15
C SER A 317 18.98 -20.58 -7.67
N SER A 318 18.57 -19.55 -8.42
CA SER A 318 18.65 -19.54 -9.88
C SER A 318 18.77 -18.12 -10.44
N SER A 319 19.21 -18.00 -11.69
CA SER A 319 19.25 -16.73 -12.43
C SER A 319 18.74 -16.98 -13.85
N HIS A 320 17.88 -16.09 -14.34
CA HIS A 320 17.23 -16.21 -15.64
C HIS A 320 17.41 -14.90 -16.40
N GLU A 321 17.92 -14.98 -17.64
CA GLU A 321 17.99 -13.81 -18.52
C GLU A 321 16.59 -13.39 -18.94
N VAL A 322 16.36 -12.07 -18.96
CA VAL A 322 15.09 -11.48 -19.36
C VAL A 322 15.32 -10.30 -20.28
N LEU A 323 14.35 -10.01 -21.13
CA LEU A 323 14.30 -8.73 -21.83
C LEU A 323 14.03 -7.63 -20.81
N GLY A 324 14.78 -6.52 -20.87
CA GLY A 324 14.56 -5.40 -19.97
C GLY A 324 15.51 -4.23 -20.21
N ASP A 325 15.29 -3.14 -19.49
CA ASP A 325 16.19 -2.00 -19.45
C ASP A 325 17.22 -2.14 -18.30
N ALA A 326 18.24 -1.29 -18.28
CA ALA A 326 19.22 -1.28 -17.17
C ALA A 326 18.58 -1.03 -15.80
N GLN A 327 17.39 -0.42 -15.77
CA GLN A 327 16.55 -0.29 -14.60
C GLN A 327 15.10 -0.54 -15.01
N ALA A 328 14.37 -1.38 -14.27
CA ALA A 328 12.94 -1.51 -14.49
C ALA A 328 12.23 -0.17 -14.18
N PRO A 329 11.13 0.16 -14.89
CA PRO A 329 10.35 1.37 -14.62
C PRO A 329 9.96 1.47 -13.14
N ALA A 330 10.09 2.67 -12.58
CA ALA A 330 9.83 2.89 -11.15
C ALA A 330 8.35 2.69 -10.78
N ASP A 331 7.45 2.90 -11.74
CA ASP A 331 6.00 2.76 -11.68
C ASP A 331 5.50 1.35 -12.09
N SER A 332 6.39 0.43 -12.46
CA SER A 332 6.01 -0.95 -12.82
C SER A 332 5.65 -1.77 -11.58
N VAL A 333 4.39 -1.86 -11.20
CA VAL A 333 3.97 -2.67 -10.04
C VAL A 333 3.76 -4.14 -10.46
N PRO A 334 4.36 -5.13 -9.77
CA PRO A 334 4.08 -6.53 -10.04
C PRO A 334 2.60 -6.88 -9.81
N VAL A 335 1.99 -7.64 -10.71
CA VAL A 335 0.58 -8.06 -10.62
C VAL A 335 0.52 -9.56 -10.36
N ARG A 336 -0.20 -9.99 -9.32
CA ARG A 336 -0.43 -11.41 -9.00
C ARG A 336 -1.83 -11.81 -9.45
N SER A 337 -1.94 -12.98 -10.09
CA SER A 337 -3.23 -13.58 -10.41
C SER A 337 -3.09 -15.07 -10.68
N ASP A 338 -4.00 -15.89 -10.12
CA ASP A 338 -4.13 -17.33 -10.41
C ASP A 338 -2.81 -18.12 -10.42
N GLY A 339 -2.00 -17.95 -9.38
CA GLY A 339 -0.72 -18.64 -9.26
C GLY A 339 0.37 -18.13 -10.20
N LEU A 340 0.12 -17.05 -10.93
CA LEU A 340 1.10 -16.33 -11.74
C LEU A 340 1.42 -14.96 -11.15
N LEU A 341 2.60 -14.47 -11.48
CA LEU A 341 3.07 -13.13 -11.18
C LEU A 341 3.57 -12.50 -12.48
N SER A 342 3.14 -11.28 -12.77
CA SER A 342 3.58 -10.52 -13.92
C SER A 342 4.42 -9.31 -13.51
N PHE A 343 5.51 -9.07 -14.24
CA PHE A 343 6.40 -7.94 -13.99
C PHE A 343 6.89 -7.29 -15.29
N PHE A 344 6.71 -5.97 -15.41
CA PHE A 344 7.18 -5.21 -16.55
C PHE A 344 8.60 -4.67 -16.35
N THR A 345 9.49 -4.96 -17.30
CA THR A 345 10.93 -4.67 -17.22
C THR A 345 11.35 -3.43 -18.03
N GLY A 346 10.39 -2.74 -18.66
CA GLY A 346 10.64 -1.61 -19.56
C GLY A 346 10.71 -2.01 -21.04
N LYS A 347 11.09 -3.26 -21.35
CA LYS A 347 11.13 -3.81 -22.72
C LYS A 347 10.08 -4.87 -22.99
N GLY A 348 9.57 -5.49 -21.95
CA GLY A 348 8.62 -6.59 -22.03
C GLY A 348 8.10 -6.95 -20.67
N THR A 349 7.18 -7.91 -20.66
CA THR A 349 6.55 -8.40 -19.45
C THR A 349 6.96 -9.83 -19.22
N VAL A 350 7.54 -10.10 -18.05
CA VAL A 350 7.93 -11.44 -17.64
C VAL A 350 6.80 -12.02 -16.80
N ILE A 351 6.39 -13.25 -17.13
CA ILE A 351 5.44 -14.03 -16.33
C ILE A 351 6.23 -15.05 -15.53
N LEU A 352 6.00 -15.07 -14.22
CA LEU A 352 6.64 -15.95 -13.25
C LEU A 352 5.60 -16.84 -12.59
N ASP A 353 6.02 -18.00 -12.12
CA ASP A 353 5.26 -18.77 -11.14
C ASP A 353 5.16 -17.96 -9.82
N ALA A 354 3.97 -17.76 -9.27
CA ALA A 354 3.78 -16.89 -8.09
C ALA A 354 4.40 -17.46 -6.80
N SER A 355 4.66 -18.78 -6.75
CA SER A 355 5.19 -19.48 -5.59
C SER A 355 6.71 -19.63 -5.68
N ALA A 356 7.20 -20.22 -6.77
CA ALA A 356 8.62 -20.42 -7.03
C ALA A 356 9.34 -19.13 -7.47
N LEU A 357 8.58 -18.15 -7.97
CA LEU A 357 9.10 -16.90 -8.54
C LEU A 357 10.10 -17.10 -9.68
N THR A 358 10.02 -18.24 -10.37
CA THR A 358 10.82 -18.54 -11.54
C THR A 358 10.10 -18.07 -12.81
N PRO A 359 10.78 -17.40 -13.76
CA PRO A 359 10.19 -17.05 -15.04
C PRO A 359 9.69 -18.28 -15.81
N ARG A 360 8.51 -18.15 -16.41
CA ARG A 360 7.84 -19.16 -17.23
C ARG A 360 7.97 -18.83 -18.71
N TYR A 361 7.64 -17.59 -19.06
CA TYR A 361 7.76 -17.03 -20.40
C TYR A 361 7.77 -15.49 -20.31
N GLN A 362 8.05 -14.83 -21.44
CA GLN A 362 8.12 -13.38 -21.51
C GLN A 362 7.45 -12.87 -22.79
N VAL A 363 6.83 -11.70 -22.70
CA VAL A 363 6.06 -11.05 -23.77
C VAL A 363 6.77 -9.75 -24.14
N PRO A 364 7.47 -9.69 -25.29
CA PRO A 364 8.23 -8.51 -25.70
C PRO A 364 7.32 -7.36 -26.13
N GLY A 365 7.83 -6.12 -26.04
CA GLY A 365 7.17 -4.95 -26.62
C GLY A 365 5.86 -4.55 -25.94
N THR A 366 5.68 -4.88 -24.67
CA THR A 366 4.52 -4.51 -23.86
C THR A 366 4.72 -3.15 -23.20
N LEU A 367 3.65 -2.56 -22.66
CA LEU A 367 3.65 -1.26 -21.97
C LEU A 367 3.55 -1.38 -20.44
N GLY A 368 3.41 -2.59 -19.92
CA GLY A 368 3.19 -2.83 -18.51
C GLY A 368 2.78 -4.27 -18.22
N PRO A 369 2.59 -4.60 -16.94
CA PRO A 369 2.35 -5.97 -16.49
C PRO A 369 1.04 -6.54 -17.04
N ALA A 370 0.95 -7.86 -17.08
CA ALA A 370 -0.25 -8.61 -17.39
C ALA A 370 -1.17 -8.73 -16.17
N ALA A 371 -2.46 -8.78 -16.42
CA ALA A 371 -3.50 -9.12 -15.42
C ALA A 371 -4.33 -10.29 -15.93
N ALA A 372 -4.93 -11.09 -15.05
CA ALA A 372 -5.86 -12.13 -15.48
C ALA A 372 -7.27 -11.57 -15.64
N MET A 373 -7.99 -12.09 -16.64
CA MET A 373 -9.39 -11.80 -16.87
C MET A 373 -10.05 -13.06 -17.44
N GLY A 374 -10.93 -13.68 -16.67
CA GLY A 374 -11.35 -15.06 -16.93
C GLY A 374 -10.17 -16.02 -16.84
N THR A 375 -10.01 -16.91 -17.82
CA THR A 375 -8.91 -17.89 -17.87
C THR A 375 -7.66 -17.40 -18.60
N ASP A 376 -7.69 -16.17 -19.13
CA ASP A 376 -6.64 -15.59 -19.98
C ASP A 376 -5.88 -14.49 -19.24
N LEU A 377 -4.71 -14.13 -19.77
CA LEU A 377 -3.99 -12.92 -19.39
C LEU A 377 -4.22 -11.82 -20.42
N ILE A 378 -4.51 -10.62 -19.94
CA ILE A 378 -4.53 -9.40 -20.72
C ILE A 378 -3.24 -8.61 -20.47
N VAL A 379 -2.60 -8.15 -21.54
CA VAL A 379 -1.33 -7.42 -21.48
C VAL A 379 -1.43 -6.12 -22.27
N PRO A 380 -1.11 -4.96 -21.68
CA PRO A 380 -1.14 -3.70 -22.42
C PRO A 380 0.00 -3.69 -23.45
N GLY A 381 -0.34 -3.60 -24.73
CA GLY A 381 0.61 -3.46 -25.84
C GLY A 381 0.49 -2.10 -26.53
N PRO A 382 1.33 -1.75 -27.50
CA PRO A 382 1.33 -0.42 -28.14
C PRO A 382 0.02 -0.10 -28.88
N SER A 383 -0.55 -1.08 -29.58
CA SER A 383 -1.75 -0.94 -30.41
C SER A 383 -3.06 -1.30 -29.70
N GLY A 384 -3.00 -1.83 -28.49
CA GLY A 384 -4.19 -2.21 -27.74
C GLY A 384 -3.93 -3.06 -26.52
N ILE A 385 -4.80 -4.06 -26.29
CA ILE A 385 -4.68 -5.08 -25.24
C ILE A 385 -4.50 -6.44 -25.93
N THR A 386 -3.40 -7.12 -25.63
CA THR A 386 -3.11 -8.46 -26.14
C THR A 386 -3.65 -9.49 -25.16
N VAL A 387 -4.42 -10.46 -25.66
CA VAL A 387 -4.97 -11.58 -24.88
C VAL A 387 -4.09 -12.81 -25.11
N LEU A 388 -3.63 -13.42 -24.02
CA LEU A 388 -2.73 -14.55 -24.00
C LEU A 388 -3.34 -15.71 -23.20
N GLU A 389 -3.10 -16.94 -23.65
CA GLU A 389 -3.33 -18.12 -22.83
C GLU A 389 -2.40 -18.09 -21.61
N ALA A 390 -2.95 -18.12 -20.39
CA ALA A 390 -2.16 -17.98 -19.17
C ALA A 390 -1.07 -19.05 -19.01
N ALA A 391 -1.34 -20.28 -19.43
CA ALA A 391 -0.42 -21.41 -19.27
C ALA A 391 0.79 -21.37 -20.20
N THR A 392 0.61 -20.91 -21.44
CA THR A 392 1.60 -21.02 -22.52
C THR A 392 2.18 -19.68 -22.94
N GLY A 393 1.50 -18.57 -22.65
CA GLY A 393 1.81 -17.25 -23.19
C GLY A 393 1.45 -17.10 -24.67
N ARG A 394 0.75 -18.08 -25.27
CA ARG A 394 0.36 -18.03 -26.68
C ARG A 394 -0.66 -16.92 -26.87
N GLN A 395 -0.37 -16.01 -27.81
CA GLN A 395 -1.32 -14.98 -28.19
C GLN A 395 -2.57 -15.57 -28.85
N SER A 396 -3.73 -15.25 -28.28
CA SER A 396 -5.04 -15.60 -28.82
C SER A 396 -5.54 -14.52 -29.79
N ARG A 397 -5.60 -13.27 -29.31
CA ARG A 397 -6.02 -12.11 -30.11
C ARG A 397 -5.46 -10.80 -29.55
N THR A 398 -5.62 -9.72 -30.30
CA THR A 398 -5.38 -8.36 -29.83
C THR A 398 -6.65 -7.54 -30.00
N ILE A 399 -7.07 -6.89 -28.92
CA ILE A 399 -8.20 -5.96 -28.91
C ILE A 399 -7.63 -4.57 -29.16
N ALA A 400 -7.99 -3.95 -30.28
CA ALA A 400 -7.53 -2.61 -30.62
C ALA A 400 -8.07 -1.60 -29.58
N LEU A 401 -7.18 -0.76 -29.06
CA LEU A 401 -7.55 0.27 -28.09
C LEU A 401 -6.69 1.50 -28.31
N ALA A 402 -7.33 2.61 -28.65
CA ALA A 402 -6.68 3.91 -28.72
C ALA A 402 -6.45 4.45 -27.30
N ARG A 403 -5.27 5.03 -27.07
CA ARG A 403 -4.91 5.74 -25.83
C ARG A 403 -4.54 7.18 -26.17
N PRO A 404 -5.51 8.05 -26.47
CA PRO A 404 -5.23 9.44 -26.80
C PRO A 404 -4.51 10.12 -25.63
N GLY A 405 -3.47 10.88 -25.94
CA GLY A 405 -2.67 11.59 -24.93
C GLY A 405 -1.66 10.73 -24.16
N TYR A 406 -1.57 9.41 -24.42
CA TYR A 406 -0.51 8.59 -23.84
C TYR A 406 0.85 8.97 -24.44
N SER A 407 1.76 9.44 -23.59
CA SER A 407 3.10 9.89 -23.97
C SER A 407 4.23 9.02 -23.39
N GLY A 408 3.91 7.87 -22.80
CA GLY A 408 4.86 6.98 -22.12
C GLY A 408 4.48 6.72 -20.66
N GLY A 409 5.33 5.94 -19.97
CA GLY A 409 5.07 5.45 -18.61
C GLY A 409 4.53 4.01 -18.62
N THR A 410 4.41 3.40 -17.44
CA THR A 410 3.84 2.06 -17.35
C THR A 410 2.31 2.12 -17.44
N VAL A 411 1.70 1.22 -18.21
CA VAL A 411 0.24 1.02 -18.26
C VAL A 411 -0.11 -0.19 -17.42
N THR A 412 -1.00 -0.05 -16.45
CA THR A 412 -1.53 -1.18 -15.67
C THR A 412 -3.00 -1.42 -16.01
N LEU A 413 -3.42 -2.68 -15.97
CA LEU A 413 -4.80 -3.11 -16.23
C LEU A 413 -5.31 -3.82 -14.98
N SER A 414 -6.47 -3.40 -14.49
CA SER A 414 -7.13 -3.99 -13.33
C SER A 414 -8.58 -4.33 -13.69
N PRO A 415 -8.86 -5.58 -14.07
CA PRO A 415 -10.22 -6.02 -14.42
C PRO A 415 -11.20 -5.90 -13.25
N ILE A 416 -12.44 -5.53 -13.56
CA ILE A 416 -13.58 -5.51 -12.64
C ILE A 416 -14.84 -5.92 -13.40
N GLY A 417 -15.28 -7.16 -13.18
CA GLY A 417 -16.26 -7.79 -14.06
C GLY A 417 -15.80 -7.81 -15.50
N ASP A 418 -16.67 -7.40 -16.42
CA ASP A 418 -16.38 -7.28 -17.85
C ASP A 418 -15.64 -5.96 -18.20
N ASP A 419 -15.40 -5.08 -17.23
CA ASP A 419 -14.72 -3.81 -17.44
C ASP A 419 -13.24 -3.88 -17.01
N ILE A 420 -12.45 -2.89 -17.43
CA ILE A 420 -11.05 -2.76 -17.01
C ILE A 420 -10.78 -1.34 -16.53
N ALA A 421 -10.29 -1.21 -15.29
CA ALA A 421 -9.64 0.01 -14.84
C ALA A 421 -8.20 0.04 -15.36
N MET A 422 -7.97 0.82 -16.42
CA MET A 422 -6.63 1.04 -16.96
C MET A 422 -6.00 2.26 -16.28
N PHE A 423 -4.74 2.17 -15.88
CA PHE A 423 -4.05 3.27 -15.22
C PHE A 423 -2.74 3.60 -15.94
N TYR A 424 -2.55 4.89 -16.21
CA TYR A 424 -1.28 5.49 -16.65
C TYR A 424 -1.29 6.99 -16.35
N GLY A 425 -0.10 7.59 -16.20
CA GLY A 425 0.02 9.04 -16.03
C GLY A 425 -0.73 9.63 -14.83
N GLY A 426 -0.93 8.84 -13.76
CA GLY A 426 -1.68 9.28 -12.58
C GLY A 426 -3.19 9.42 -12.81
N THR A 427 -3.73 8.76 -13.85
CA THR A 427 -5.16 8.80 -14.18
C THR A 427 -5.68 7.38 -14.35
N VAL A 428 -6.85 7.11 -13.76
CA VAL A 428 -7.64 5.92 -14.05
C VAL A 428 -8.52 6.20 -15.26
N HIS A 429 -8.51 5.29 -16.23
CA HIS A 429 -9.35 5.28 -17.42
C HIS A 429 -10.17 3.99 -17.41
N MET A 430 -11.48 4.10 -17.24
CA MET A 430 -12.35 2.94 -17.34
C MET A 430 -12.61 2.55 -18.78
N LEU A 431 -12.47 1.25 -19.03
CA LEU A 431 -12.76 0.61 -20.29
C LEU A 431 -13.97 -0.30 -20.08
N ILE A 432 -15.07 0.00 -20.77
CA ILE A 432 -16.32 -0.74 -20.67
C ILE A 432 -16.31 -1.90 -21.66
N GLY A 433 -16.53 -3.11 -21.15
CA GLY A 433 -16.61 -4.34 -21.94
C GLY A 433 -17.84 -4.38 -22.86
N SER A 434 -17.68 -4.97 -24.04
CA SER A 434 -18.76 -5.16 -25.03
C SER A 434 -18.75 -6.54 -25.68
#